data_AF-A0AAQ4CU82-F1
#
_entry.id   AF-A0AAQ4CU82-F1
#
_cell.length_a   1.000
_cell.length_b   1.000
_cell.length_c   1.000
_cell.angle_alpha   90.00
_cell.angle_beta   90.00
_cell.angle_gamma   90.00
#
_symmetry.space_group_name_H-M   'P 1'
#
loop_
_entity.id
_entity.type
_entity.pdbx_description
1 polymer ?
#
loop_
_entity_poly.entity_id
_entity_poly.type
_entity_poly.pdbx_seq_one_letter_code
_entity_poly.pdbx_strand_id
1 'polypeptide(L)'
;MKSQASVLAMLVIFFMLLLTIGLIIYINASYFQLQREYLQISQIKANQAKESLLIAYSNYSLFIYNSGSVVTKIIAILLINGSNVSIQPENLTVVPNHNVIIHVKPAKAYVVVTSYGNSYYVMVSNTKK
;
A
#
# COMPACT_ATOMS: atom_id res chain seq x y z
N MET A 1 65.57 9.53 -0.66
CA MET A 1 64.38 10.37 -0.38
C MET A 1 63.39 10.46 -1.54
N LYS A 2 63.79 10.70 -2.80
CA LYS A 2 62.84 10.81 -3.94
C LYS A 2 62.04 9.52 -4.26
N SER A 3 62.63 8.34 -4.08
CA SER A 3 61.97 7.04 -4.34
C SER A 3 60.85 6.72 -3.33
N GLN A 4 61.02 7.07 -2.05
CA GLN A 4 60.00 6.85 -1.00
C GLN A 4 58.77 7.73 -1.20
N ALA A 5 58.93 8.96 -1.69
CA ALA A 5 57.82 9.85 -2.00
C ALA A 5 56.94 9.34 -3.15
N SER A 6 57.55 8.72 -4.17
CA SER A 6 56.85 8.11 -5.30
C SER A 6 55.97 6.93 -4.87
N VAL A 7 56.53 6.04 -4.03
CA VAL A 7 55.80 4.88 -3.50
C VAL A 7 54.63 5.31 -2.62
N LEU A 8 54.83 6.33 -1.77
CA LEU A 8 53.76 6.87 -0.93
C LEU A 8 52.64 7.49 -1.78
N ALA A 9 52.98 8.24 -2.82
CA ALA A 9 51.99 8.81 -3.74
C ALA A 9 51.17 7.73 -4.46
N MET A 10 51.82 6.64 -4.90
CA MET A 10 51.14 5.51 -5.55
C MET A 10 50.14 4.81 -4.62
N LEU A 11 50.52 4.61 -3.35
CA LEU A 11 49.61 4.05 -2.34
C LEU A 11 48.40 4.97 -2.09
N VAL A 12 48.62 6.27 -1.97
CA VAL A 12 47.53 7.25 -1.77
C VAL A 12 46.57 7.23 -2.96
N ILE A 13 47.08 7.20 -4.20
CA ILE A 13 46.24 7.11 -5.41
C ILE A 13 45.44 5.81 -5.42
N PHE A 14 46.06 4.69 -5.03
CA PHE A 14 45.38 3.40 -4.96
C PHE A 14 44.21 3.41 -3.95
N PHE A 15 44.43 3.95 -2.75
CA PHE A 15 43.34 4.07 -1.76
C PHE A 15 42.26 5.06 -2.19
N MET A 16 42.62 6.17 -2.84
CA MET A 16 41.65 7.11 -3.42
C MET A 16 40.79 6.44 -4.50
N LEU A 17 41.40 5.59 -5.33
CA LEU A 17 40.69 4.84 -6.37
C LEU A 17 39.73 3.82 -5.77
N LEU A 18 40.15 3.07 -4.74
CA LEU A 18 39.27 2.15 -4.02
C LEU A 18 38.09 2.88 -3.35
N LEU A 19 38.35 4.03 -2.72
CA LEU A 19 37.32 4.83 -2.07
C LEU A 19 36.31 5.36 -3.10
N THR A 20 36.79 5.80 -4.26
CA THR A 20 35.94 6.27 -5.36
C THR A 20 35.06 5.16 -5.92
N ILE A 21 35.62 3.96 -6.15
CA ILE A 21 34.85 2.79 -6.59
C ILE A 21 33.78 2.42 -5.54
N GLY A 22 34.16 2.38 -4.26
CA GLY A 22 33.23 2.10 -3.17
C GLY A 22 32.08 3.11 -3.11
N LEU A 23 32.38 4.40 -3.28
CA LEU A 23 31.38 5.46 -3.31
C LEU A 23 30.42 5.32 -4.51
N ILE A 24 30.94 5.02 -5.70
CA ILE A 24 30.14 4.79 -6.91
C ILE A 24 29.19 3.60 -6.70
N ILE A 25 29.68 2.49 -6.14
CA ILE A 25 28.86 1.31 -5.86
C ILE A 25 27.75 1.66 -4.85
N TYR A 26 28.10 2.36 -3.77
CA TYR A 26 27.14 2.78 -2.75
C TYR A 26 26.01 3.65 -3.33
N ILE A 27 26.37 4.68 -4.09
CA ILE A 27 25.39 5.59 -4.72
C ILE A 27 24.47 4.81 -5.68
N ASN A 28 25.04 3.93 -6.52
CA ASN A 28 24.25 3.12 -7.44
C ASN A 28 23.29 2.16 -6.73
N ALA A 29 23.75 1.52 -5.65
CA ALA A 29 22.89 0.65 -4.84
C ALA A 29 21.72 1.41 -4.21
N SER A 30 21.99 2.58 -3.62
CA SER A 30 20.96 3.46 -3.05
C SER A 30 19.98 3.94 -4.12
N TYR A 31 20.48 4.37 -5.28
CA TYR A 31 19.63 4.81 -6.39
C TYR A 31 18.73 3.70 -6.91
N PHE A 32 19.27 2.48 -7.06
CA PHE A 32 18.49 1.32 -7.48
C PHE A 32 17.40 0.93 -6.47
N GLN A 33 17.68 1.09 -5.17
CA GLN A 33 16.66 0.88 -4.14
C GLN A 33 15.53 1.91 -4.24
N LEU A 34 15.86 3.19 -4.38
CA LEU A 34 14.87 4.27 -4.56
C LEU A 34 14.02 4.06 -5.82
N GLN A 35 14.64 3.66 -6.92
CA GLN A 35 13.93 3.38 -8.17
C GLN A 35 12.93 2.23 -8.01
N ARG A 36 13.29 1.17 -7.27
CA ARG A 36 12.39 0.05 -6.98
C ARG A 36 11.21 0.48 -6.12
N GLU A 37 11.46 1.26 -5.07
CA GLU A 37 10.40 1.80 -4.20
C GLU A 37 9.44 2.70 -5.00
N TYR A 38 9.97 3.57 -5.85
CA TYR A 38 9.17 4.44 -6.71
C TYR A 38 8.27 3.64 -7.68
N LEU A 39 8.80 2.58 -8.29
CA LEU A 39 8.02 1.69 -9.15
C LEU A 39 6.91 0.98 -8.38
N GLN A 40 7.19 0.52 -7.15
CA GLN A 40 6.19 -0.11 -6.29
C GLN A 40 5.06 0.87 -5.92
N ILE A 41 5.39 2.08 -5.48
CA ILE A 41 4.40 3.12 -5.15
C ILE A 41 3.57 3.49 -6.38
N SER A 42 4.21 3.62 -7.54
CA SER A 42 3.53 3.94 -8.80
C SER A 42 2.54 2.84 -9.18
N GLN A 43 2.92 1.56 -9.01
CA GLN A 43 2.02 0.44 -9.27
C GLN A 43 0.85 0.40 -8.29
N ILE A 44 1.08 0.69 -7.00
CA ILE A 44 0.01 0.76 -6.00
C ILE A 44 -0.99 1.86 -6.38
N LYS A 45 -0.51 3.06 -6.72
CA LYS A 45 -1.38 4.18 -7.16
C LYS A 45 -2.16 3.84 -8.43
N ALA A 46 -1.51 3.19 -9.40
CA ALA A 46 -2.18 2.76 -10.63
C ALA A 46 -3.28 1.72 -10.34
N ASN A 47 -3.04 0.79 -9.41
CA ASN A 47 -4.05 -0.19 -9.00
C ASN A 47 -5.16 0.47 -8.17
N GLN A 48 -4.82 1.40 -7.28
CA GLN A 48 -5.76 2.18 -6.49
C GLN A 48 -6.76 2.93 -7.37
N ALA A 49 -6.31 3.51 -8.49
CA ALA A 49 -7.16 4.21 -9.45
C ALA A 49 -8.08 3.28 -10.27
N LYS A 50 -7.72 1.99 -10.40
CA LYS A 50 -8.51 0.97 -11.12
C LYS A 50 -9.45 0.19 -10.20
N GLU A 51 -9.31 0.38 -8.90
CA GLU A 51 -10.15 -0.23 -7.90
C GLU A 51 -11.53 0.43 -7.90
N SER A 52 -12.59 -0.36 -7.88
CA SER A 52 -13.94 0.13 -7.78
C SER A 52 -14.80 -0.93 -7.10
N LEU A 53 -15.30 -0.60 -5.91
CA LEU A 53 -16.22 -1.47 -5.17
C LEU A 53 -17.60 -0.83 -5.08
N LEU A 54 -18.62 -1.62 -5.35
CA LEU A 54 -20.01 -1.30 -5.04
C LEU A 54 -20.37 -2.03 -3.75
N ILE A 55 -20.82 -1.27 -2.74
CA ILE A 55 -21.10 -1.82 -1.42
C ILE A 55 -22.50 -1.47 -0.99
N ALA A 56 -23.26 -2.49 -0.62
CA ALA A 56 -24.58 -2.36 -0.04
C ALA A 56 -24.62 -3.00 1.35
N TYR A 57 -25.47 -2.48 2.22
CA TYR A 57 -25.74 -3.06 3.53
C TYR A 57 -27.16 -3.63 3.57
N SER A 58 -27.30 -4.86 4.03
CA SER A 58 -28.61 -5.46 4.33
C SER A 58 -28.46 -6.56 5.37
N ASN A 59 -29.40 -6.62 6.32
CA ASN A 59 -29.51 -7.68 7.34
C ASN A 59 -28.18 -8.01 8.05
N TYR A 60 -27.50 -7.01 8.61
CA TYR A 60 -26.21 -7.15 9.30
C TYR A 60 -25.07 -7.71 8.43
N SER A 61 -25.19 -7.56 7.12
CA SER A 61 -24.18 -7.97 6.14
C SER A 61 -23.85 -6.85 5.17
N LEU A 62 -22.58 -6.76 4.80
CA LEU A 62 -22.10 -5.97 3.67
C LEU A 62 -21.99 -6.86 2.44
N PHE A 63 -22.68 -6.47 1.37
CA PHE A 63 -22.59 -7.06 0.05
C PHE A 63 -21.62 -6.22 -0.76
N ILE A 64 -20.48 -6.79 -1.11
CA ILE A 64 -19.40 -6.07 -1.79
C ILE A 64 -19.20 -6.71 -3.15
N TYR A 65 -19.35 -5.91 -4.20
CA TYR A 65 -19.10 -6.31 -5.58
C TYR A 65 -17.91 -5.52 -6.13
N ASN A 66 -16.96 -6.21 -6.74
CA ASN A 66 -15.83 -5.55 -7.40
C ASN A 66 -16.17 -5.24 -8.86
N SER A 67 -16.57 -4.00 -9.12
CA SER A 67 -16.78 -3.44 -10.46
C SER A 67 -15.50 -2.95 -11.13
N GLY A 68 -14.37 -2.98 -10.43
CA GLY A 68 -13.07 -2.57 -10.93
C GLY A 68 -12.38 -3.66 -11.75
N SER A 69 -11.18 -3.34 -12.24
CA SER A 69 -10.38 -4.24 -13.08
C SER A 69 -9.24 -4.93 -12.33
N VAL A 70 -9.12 -4.72 -11.02
CA VAL A 70 -8.03 -5.24 -10.19
C VAL A 70 -8.58 -6.07 -9.05
N VAL A 71 -7.82 -7.08 -8.63
CA VAL A 71 -8.16 -7.87 -7.43
C VAL A 71 -7.99 -6.99 -6.20
N THR A 72 -9.05 -6.86 -5.41
CA THR A 72 -9.09 -5.99 -4.24
C THR A 72 -9.09 -6.82 -2.98
N LYS A 73 -8.27 -6.44 -2.00
CA LYS A 73 -8.29 -7.06 -0.69
C LYS A 73 -8.87 -6.10 0.34
N ILE A 74 -9.89 -6.55 1.07
CA ILE A 74 -10.46 -5.83 2.21
C ILE A 74 -9.62 -6.20 3.43
N ILE A 75 -9.09 -5.17 4.10
CA ILE A 75 -8.17 -5.33 5.24
C ILE A 75 -8.81 -4.96 6.58
N ALA A 76 -9.83 -4.11 6.55
CA ALA A 76 -10.55 -3.69 7.73
C ALA A 76 -11.91 -3.12 7.35
N ILE A 77 -12.84 -3.23 8.29
CA ILE A 77 -14.11 -2.51 8.28
C ILE A 77 -14.14 -1.65 9.54
N LEU A 78 -14.34 -0.35 9.37
CA LEU A 78 -14.59 0.56 10.49
C LEU A 78 -16.08 0.60 10.75
N LEU A 79 -16.49 0.34 11.99
CA LEU A 79 -17.86 0.40 12.45
C LEU A 79 -18.06 1.73 13.18
N ILE A 80 -18.92 2.58 12.64
CA ILE A 80 -19.14 3.94 13.12
C ILE A 80 -20.48 4.02 13.86
N ASN A 81 -20.43 4.42 15.12
CA ASN A 81 -21.58 4.62 16.00
C ASN A 81 -21.50 6.00 16.66
N GLY A 82 -21.87 7.04 15.93
CA GLY A 82 -21.71 8.43 16.38
C GLY A 82 -20.22 8.79 16.43
N SER A 83 -19.72 9.23 17.60
CA SER A 83 -18.30 9.53 17.83
C SER A 83 -17.44 8.28 18.04
N ASN A 84 -18.07 7.12 18.27
CA ASN A 84 -17.34 5.88 18.53
C ASN A 84 -17.03 5.15 17.23
N VAL A 85 -15.77 4.81 17.02
CA VAL A 85 -15.29 4.01 15.89
C VAL A 85 -14.64 2.76 16.44
N SER A 86 -15.06 1.59 15.96
CA SER A 86 -14.37 0.32 16.22
C SER A 86 -13.89 -0.31 14.92
N ILE A 87 -12.83 -1.10 15.02
CA ILE A 87 -12.21 -1.76 13.87
C ILE A 87 -12.57 -3.24 13.93
N GLN A 88 -13.13 -3.75 12.83
CA GLN A 88 -13.22 -5.17 12.55
C GLN A 88 -12.15 -5.50 11.52
N PRO A 89 -11.05 -6.16 11.91
CA PRO A 89 -10.02 -6.61 10.97
C PRO A 89 -10.64 -7.61 9.99
N GLU A 90 -10.24 -7.52 8.72
CA GLU A 90 -10.69 -8.41 7.67
C GLU A 90 -9.50 -8.89 6.82
N ASN A 91 -9.66 -10.04 6.18
CA ASN A 91 -8.65 -10.59 5.30
C ASN A 91 -9.34 -11.31 4.14
N LEU A 92 -10.07 -10.53 3.34
CA LEU A 92 -10.93 -11.08 2.30
C LEU A 92 -10.58 -10.49 0.94
N THR A 93 -10.46 -11.35 -0.06
CA THR A 93 -10.14 -10.98 -1.44
C THR A 93 -11.39 -10.97 -2.30
N VAL A 94 -11.59 -9.89 -3.05
CA VAL A 94 -12.70 -9.69 -4.00
C VAL A 94 -12.11 -9.58 -5.40
N VAL A 95 -12.30 -10.61 -6.20
CA VAL A 95 -11.85 -10.67 -7.60
C VAL A 95 -12.78 -9.80 -8.47
N PRO A 96 -12.30 -9.18 -9.56
CA PRO A 96 -13.16 -8.45 -10.49
C PRO A 96 -14.40 -9.23 -10.91
N ASN A 97 -15.53 -8.53 -11.01
CA ASN A 97 -16.84 -9.06 -11.35
C ASN A 97 -17.41 -10.11 -10.40
N HIS A 98 -16.85 -10.25 -9.19
CA HIS A 98 -17.36 -11.15 -8.16
C HIS A 98 -17.96 -10.38 -6.98
N ASN A 99 -18.89 -11.03 -6.30
CA ASN A 99 -19.49 -10.56 -5.08
C ASN A 99 -19.01 -11.38 -3.88
N VAL A 100 -18.96 -10.72 -2.73
CA VAL A 100 -18.66 -11.33 -1.43
C VAL A 100 -19.60 -10.75 -0.38
N ILE A 101 -19.84 -11.54 0.68
CA ILE A 101 -20.72 -11.15 1.78
C ILE A 101 -19.89 -11.20 3.06
N ILE A 102 -19.91 -10.11 3.82
CA ILE A 102 -19.24 -10.01 5.12
C ILE A 102 -20.28 -9.74 6.19
N HIS A 103 -20.33 -10.58 7.21
CA HIS A 103 -21.17 -10.34 8.39
C HIS A 103 -20.48 -9.33 9.30
N VAL A 104 -21.22 -8.29 9.69
CA VAL A 104 -20.69 -7.17 10.47
C VAL A 104 -21.54 -6.97 11.72
N LYS A 105 -20.90 -6.48 12.79
CA LYS A 105 -21.66 -6.06 13.98
C LYS A 105 -22.53 -4.85 13.64
N PRO A 106 -23.64 -4.63 14.38
CA PRO A 106 -24.50 -3.47 14.16
C PRO A 106 -23.74 -2.15 14.32
N ALA A 107 -23.84 -1.28 13.32
CA ALA A 107 -23.31 0.08 13.35
C ALA A 107 -24.23 1.04 12.60
N LYS A 108 -24.08 2.35 12.82
CA LYS A 108 -24.82 3.38 12.06
C LYS A 108 -24.24 3.58 10.65
N ALA A 109 -22.94 3.38 10.51
CA ALA A 109 -22.25 3.41 9.22
C ALA A 109 -21.02 2.51 9.24
N TYR A 110 -20.55 2.16 8.06
CA TYR A 110 -19.37 1.35 7.84
C TYR A 110 -18.41 2.07 6.90
N VAL A 111 -17.11 1.88 7.12
CA VAL A 111 -16.08 2.23 6.14
C VAL A 111 -15.29 0.97 5.82
N VAL A 112 -15.39 0.50 4.58
CA VAL A 112 -14.60 -0.63 4.10
C VAL A 112 -13.27 -0.10 3.59
N VAL A 113 -12.17 -0.60 4.16
CA VAL A 113 -10.80 -0.18 3.82
C VAL A 113 -10.11 -1.29 3.03
N THR A 114 -9.48 -0.91 1.93
CA THR A 114 -8.80 -1.86 1.04
C THR A 114 -7.29 -1.80 1.17
N SER A 115 -6.61 -2.84 0.69
CA SER A 115 -5.14 -2.94 0.67
C SER A 115 -4.45 -1.88 -0.18
N TYR A 116 -5.17 -1.26 -1.13
CA TYR A 116 -4.66 -0.16 -1.94
C TYR A 116 -4.88 1.21 -1.29
N GLY A 117 -5.47 1.26 -0.10
CA GLY A 117 -5.67 2.50 0.66
C GLY A 117 -6.97 3.25 0.33
N ASN A 118 -7.84 2.68 -0.51
CA ASN A 118 -9.16 3.24 -0.73
C ASN A 118 -10.10 2.92 0.42
N SER A 119 -11.08 3.81 0.61
CA SER A 119 -12.10 3.67 1.62
C SER A 119 -13.49 3.92 1.04
N TYR A 120 -14.44 3.06 1.39
CA TYR A 120 -15.80 3.09 0.88
C TYR A 120 -16.76 3.26 2.05
N TYR A 121 -17.42 4.42 2.11
CA TYR A 121 -18.38 4.75 3.16
C TYR A 121 -19.78 4.20 2.82
N VAL A 122 -20.39 3.53 3.78
CA VAL A 122 -21.73 2.95 3.67
C VAL A 122 -22.54 3.40 4.87
N MET A 123 -23.56 4.23 4.62
CA MET A 123 -24.51 4.61 5.66
C MET A 123 -25.61 3.56 5.77
N VAL A 124 -25.94 3.14 6.99
CA VAL A 124 -27.14 2.32 7.21
C VAL A 124 -28.33 3.27 7.14
N SER A 125 -28.92 3.39 5.96
CA SER A 125 -30.15 4.16 5.80
C SER A 125 -31.26 3.44 6.55
N ASN A 126 -31.78 4.08 7.59
CA ASN A 126 -32.97 3.63 8.28
C ASN A 126 -34.18 4.04 7.44
N THR A 127 -34.39 3.43 6.27
CA THR A 127 -35.62 3.61 5.49
C THR A 127 -36.76 2.90 6.20
N LYS A 128 -37.24 3.51 7.28
CA LYS A 128 -38.65 3.44 7.67
C LYS A 128 -39.31 4.71 7.14
N LYS A 129 -39.93 4.61 5.97
CA LYS A 129 -41.13 5.38 5.64
C LYS A 129 -42.27 4.38 5.59
#